data_AF-A0A953C3W0-F1
#
_entry.id   AF-A0A953C3W0-F1
#
_cell.length_a   1.000
_cell.length_b   1.000
_cell.length_c   1.000
_cell.angle_alpha   90.00
_cell.angle_beta   90.00
_cell.angle_gamma   90.00
#
_symmetry.space_group_name_H-M   'P 1'
#
loop_
_entity.id
_entity.type
_entity.pdbx_description
1 polymer ?
#
loop_
_entity_poly.entity_id
_entity_poly.type
_entity_poly.pdbx_seq_one_letter_code
_entity_poly.pdbx_strand_id
1 'polypeptide(L)'
;MSLRTLKLAALCLVLAACAHTPAASPPGAEARLARVMIEALAPDSLASGAYRWDALSIRISRHMHWHLANPDPAGRGADAPIRRNGWIANEGVQIGVSAHGGEAGVAALSFESAQLSPAALVAALEQEHAQLTPRPGQEDTYVISAPARRPASLSFARICRPEQSRAGPSCRSVFTL
;
A
#
# COMPACT_ATOMS: atom_id res chain seq x y z
N MET A 1 21.92 57.72 29.21
CA MET A 1 21.37 56.35 29.12
C MET A 1 19.87 56.45 28.88
N SER A 2 19.40 56.10 27.67
CA SER A 2 18.03 56.35 27.22
C SER A 2 17.22 55.04 27.21
N LEU A 3 16.14 55.00 28.00
CA LEU A 3 15.21 53.87 28.21
C LEU A 3 14.42 53.40 26.96
N ARG A 4 14.76 53.88 25.75
CA ARG A 4 14.00 53.60 24.53
C ARG A 4 14.50 52.40 23.71
N THR A 5 15.73 51.93 23.95
CA THR A 5 16.31 50.81 23.18
C THR A 5 15.93 49.41 23.70
N LEU A 6 15.32 49.31 24.88
CA LEU A 6 14.98 48.02 25.50
C LEU A 6 13.63 47.42 25.05
N LYS A 7 12.82 48.12 24.25
CA LYS A 7 11.50 47.60 23.82
C LYS A 7 11.49 46.89 22.45
N LEU A 8 12.53 47.03 21.62
CA LEU A 8 12.57 46.36 20.31
C LEU A 8 13.20 44.95 20.34
N ALA A 9 14.00 44.62 21.36
CA ALA A 9 14.63 43.30 21.44
C ALA A 9 13.65 42.18 21.85
N ALA A 10 12.52 42.53 22.48
CA ALA A 10 11.54 41.55 22.95
C ALA A 10 10.57 41.05 21.87
N LEU A 11 10.46 41.75 20.72
CA LEU A 11 9.51 41.37 19.66
C LEU A 11 10.09 40.40 18.62
N CYS A 12 11.42 40.38 18.44
CA CYS A 12 12.07 39.47 17.49
C CYS A 12 12.24 38.03 18.00
N LEU A 13 12.09 37.80 19.31
CA LEU A 13 12.22 36.46 19.91
C LEU A 13 10.92 35.63 19.87
N VAL A 14 9.78 36.23 19.55
CA VAL A 14 8.49 35.51 19.45
C VAL A 14 8.28 34.90 18.06
N LEU A 15 8.99 35.37 17.03
CA LEU A 15 8.87 34.86 15.64
C LEU A 15 9.77 33.66 15.31
N ALA A 16 10.72 33.31 16.19
CA ALA A 16 11.57 32.13 16.01
C ALA A 16 10.95 30.82 16.55
N ALA A 17 9.77 30.91 17.19
CA ALA A 17 9.04 29.77 17.72
C ALA A 17 8.00 29.21 16.72
N CYS A 18 8.12 29.51 15.43
CA CYS A 18 7.47 28.74 14.38
C CYS A 18 8.16 27.38 14.29
N ALA A 19 7.72 26.49 15.19
CA ALA A 19 7.66 25.05 15.04
C ALA A 19 8.42 24.51 13.82
N HIS A 20 9.69 24.19 14.02
CA HIS A 20 10.23 22.99 13.39
C HIS A 20 9.52 21.82 14.06
N THR A 21 8.27 21.55 13.64
CA THR A 21 7.74 20.20 13.79
C THR A 21 8.77 19.31 13.10
N PRO A 22 9.42 18.36 13.82
CA PRO A 22 10.20 17.35 13.13
C PRO A 22 9.27 16.78 12.07
N ALA A 23 9.68 16.85 10.80
CA ALA A 23 8.95 16.19 9.73
C ALA A 23 8.69 14.78 10.25
N ALA A 24 7.42 14.42 10.41
CA ALA A 24 7.05 13.12 10.94
C ALA A 24 7.85 12.10 10.13
N SER A 25 8.61 11.24 10.82
CA SER A 25 9.34 10.17 10.15
C SER A 25 8.38 9.51 9.16
N PRO A 26 8.79 9.30 7.91
CA PRO A 26 7.90 8.72 6.93
C PRO A 26 7.35 7.41 7.49
N PRO A 27 6.08 7.08 7.20
CA PRO A 27 5.47 5.87 7.73
C PRO A 27 6.37 4.66 7.42
N GLY A 28 6.50 3.77 8.40
CA GLY A 28 7.15 2.47 8.20
C GLY A 28 6.54 1.72 7.01
N ALA A 29 7.26 0.73 6.48
CA ALA A 29 6.85 0.05 5.26
C ALA A 29 5.46 -0.61 5.38
N GLU A 30 5.10 -1.08 6.57
CA GLU A 30 3.78 -1.58 6.94
C GLU A 30 2.71 -0.50 6.82
N ALA A 31 2.93 0.67 7.40
CA ALA A 31 1.97 1.79 7.37
C ALA A 31 1.80 2.32 5.94
N ARG A 32 2.88 2.41 5.15
CA ARG A 32 2.77 2.73 3.74
C ARG A 32 1.95 1.68 2.98
N LEU A 33 2.23 0.40 3.19
CA LEU A 33 1.49 -0.67 2.54
C LEU A 33 0.01 -0.64 2.92
N ALA A 34 -0.31 -0.52 4.21
CA ALA A 34 -1.67 -0.40 4.73
C ALA A 34 -2.43 0.73 4.03
N ARG A 35 -1.80 1.91 3.91
CA ARG A 35 -2.37 3.05 3.20
C ARG A 35 -2.63 2.74 1.72
N VAL A 36 -1.69 2.11 1.01
CA VAL A 36 -1.89 1.71 -0.38
C VAL A 36 -3.04 0.71 -0.53
N MET A 37 -3.14 -0.26 0.38
CA MET A 37 -4.22 -1.26 0.36
C MET A 37 -5.59 -0.61 0.60
N ILE A 38 -5.71 0.29 1.57
CA ILE A 38 -6.94 1.04 1.83
C ILE A 38 -7.30 1.93 0.65
N GLU A 39 -6.31 2.60 0.06
CA GLU A 39 -6.53 3.41 -1.14
C GLU A 39 -6.98 2.55 -2.32
N ALA A 40 -6.45 1.34 -2.50
CA ALA A 40 -6.82 0.42 -3.57
C ALA A 40 -8.30 -0.02 -3.50
N LEU A 41 -8.90 -0.06 -2.30
CA LEU A 41 -10.33 -0.34 -2.14
C LEU A 41 -11.19 0.63 -2.94
N ALA A 42 -12.23 0.10 -3.58
CA ALA A 42 -13.21 0.91 -4.32
C ALA A 42 -13.84 1.96 -3.40
N PRO A 43 -13.92 3.25 -3.80
CA PRO A 43 -14.73 4.23 -3.09
C PRO A 43 -16.21 3.83 -3.09
N ASP A 44 -16.94 4.15 -2.03
CA ASP A 44 -18.38 3.85 -1.95
C ASP A 44 -19.20 4.55 -3.06
N SER A 45 -18.73 5.70 -3.52
CA SER A 45 -19.36 6.47 -4.60
C SER A 45 -19.19 5.89 -6.01
N LEU A 46 -18.40 4.83 -6.18
CA LEU A 46 -18.00 4.30 -7.49
C LEU A 46 -18.14 2.77 -7.55
N ALA A 47 -19.38 2.29 -7.72
CA ALA A 47 -19.68 0.86 -7.70
C ALA A 47 -19.26 0.13 -9.00
N SER A 48 -19.46 0.72 -10.18
CA SER A 48 -19.19 0.10 -11.49
C SER A 48 -18.05 0.83 -12.21
N GLY A 49 -16.81 0.47 -11.90
CA GLY A 49 -15.65 0.99 -12.63
C GLY A 49 -14.43 1.27 -11.76
N ALA A 50 -14.56 1.23 -10.43
CA ALA A 50 -13.43 1.45 -9.54
C ALA A 50 -12.27 0.48 -9.82
N TYR A 51 -12.52 -0.74 -10.28
CA TYR A 51 -11.45 -1.70 -10.56
C TYR A 51 -11.04 -1.75 -12.04
N ARG A 52 -11.50 -0.82 -12.88
CA ARG A 52 -10.90 -0.68 -14.23
C ARG A 52 -9.41 -0.38 -14.10
N TRP A 53 -8.60 -0.90 -15.04
CA TRP A 53 -7.14 -0.80 -14.97
C TRP A 53 -6.64 0.63 -14.82
N ASP A 54 -7.22 1.57 -15.57
CA ASP A 54 -6.93 3.01 -15.48
C ASP A 54 -7.35 3.59 -14.11
N ALA A 55 -8.59 3.31 -13.68
CA ALA A 55 -9.15 3.83 -12.44
C ALA A 55 -8.38 3.35 -11.18
N LEU A 56 -7.98 2.07 -11.14
CA LEU A 56 -7.13 1.57 -10.07
C LEU A 56 -5.74 2.19 -10.17
N SER A 57 -5.11 2.15 -11.36
CA SER A 57 -3.75 2.65 -11.55
C SER A 57 -3.62 4.10 -11.11
N ILE A 58 -4.55 4.98 -11.51
CA ILE A 58 -4.55 6.39 -11.11
C ILE A 58 -4.58 6.52 -9.58
N ARG A 59 -5.44 5.75 -8.92
CA ARG A 59 -5.66 5.85 -7.47
C ARG A 59 -4.44 5.54 -6.63
N ILE A 60 -3.69 4.50 -7.02
CA ILE A 60 -2.51 4.03 -6.28
C ILE A 60 -1.17 4.45 -6.90
N SER A 61 -1.19 5.16 -8.04
CA SER A 61 0.00 5.58 -8.79
C SER A 61 0.99 6.42 -7.97
N ARG A 62 0.50 7.23 -7.03
CA ARG A 62 1.36 8.09 -6.19
C ARG A 62 2.29 7.31 -5.27
N HIS A 63 2.00 6.03 -5.02
CA HIS A 63 2.76 5.18 -4.11
C HIS A 63 3.49 4.04 -4.83
N MET A 64 3.23 3.85 -6.12
CA MET A 64 3.66 2.66 -6.84
C MET A 64 4.24 2.99 -8.21
N HIS A 65 5.34 2.32 -8.52
CA HIS A 65 5.97 2.34 -9.82
C HIS A 65 5.58 1.08 -10.59
N TRP A 66 4.87 1.24 -11.70
CA TRP A 66 4.56 0.13 -12.60
C TRP A 66 5.76 -0.19 -13.50
N HIS A 67 5.99 -1.47 -13.77
CA HIS A 67 6.88 -1.85 -14.87
C HIS A 67 6.27 -1.35 -16.20
N LEU A 68 7.11 -0.76 -17.05
CA LEU A 68 6.70 -0.10 -18.31
C LEU A 68 6.17 -1.07 -19.39
N ALA A 69 6.29 -2.38 -19.19
CA ALA A 69 5.80 -3.36 -20.15
C ALA A 69 4.44 -3.91 -19.69
N ASN A 70 3.37 -3.57 -20.41
CA ASN A 70 2.30 -4.53 -20.62
C ASN A 70 2.97 -5.75 -21.30
N PRO A 71 2.77 -6.99 -20.84
CA PRO A 71 3.15 -8.12 -21.69
C PRO A 71 2.45 -7.93 -23.04
N ASP A 72 3.13 -8.21 -24.13
CA ASP A 72 2.62 -7.98 -25.48
C ASP A 72 1.19 -8.57 -25.62
N PRO A 73 0.17 -7.79 -26.03
CA PRO A 73 -1.14 -8.36 -26.33
C PRO A 73 -1.10 -9.27 -27.57
N ALA A 74 -0.07 -9.11 -28.43
CA ALA A 74 0.10 -9.98 -29.59
C ALA A 74 0.46 -11.41 -29.14
N GLY A 75 -0.47 -12.34 -29.35
CA GLY A 75 -0.29 -13.77 -29.05
C GLY A 75 -0.95 -14.27 -27.77
N ARG A 76 -1.64 -13.40 -27.03
CA ARG A 76 -2.52 -13.82 -25.94
C ARG A 76 -3.92 -14.07 -26.48
N GLY A 77 -4.45 -15.29 -26.27
CA GLY A 77 -5.85 -15.58 -26.54
C GLY A 77 -6.75 -14.59 -25.77
N ALA A 78 -7.96 -14.33 -26.26
CA ALA A 78 -8.89 -13.35 -25.69
C ALA A 78 -9.16 -13.56 -24.17
N ASP A 79 -8.93 -14.78 -23.67
CA ASP A 79 -9.18 -15.17 -22.28
C ASP A 79 -7.91 -15.19 -21.40
N ALA A 80 -6.75 -14.81 -21.92
CA ALA A 80 -5.51 -14.85 -21.14
C ALA A 80 -5.52 -13.75 -20.06
N PRO A 81 -5.20 -14.07 -18.79
CA PRO A 81 -5.21 -13.09 -17.72
C PRO A 81 -4.18 -11.97 -17.96
N ILE A 82 -4.61 -10.74 -17.77
CA ILE A 82 -3.74 -9.57 -17.75
C ILE A 82 -3.05 -9.53 -16.39
N ARG A 83 -1.72 -9.53 -16.42
CA ARG A 83 -0.87 -9.33 -15.25
C ARG A 83 -0.02 -8.09 -15.45
N ARG A 84 -0.01 -7.21 -14.45
CA ARG A 84 0.89 -6.05 -14.36
C ARG A 84 1.66 -6.11 -13.07
N ASN A 85 2.95 -5.86 -13.14
CA ASN A 85 3.82 -5.87 -11.97
C ASN A 85 4.33 -4.46 -11.71
N GLY A 86 4.63 -4.15 -10.45
CA GLY A 86 5.22 -2.90 -10.02
C GLY A 86 5.91 -3.06 -8.67
N TRP A 87 6.32 -1.94 -8.08
CA TRP A 87 6.86 -1.91 -6.73
C TRP A 87 6.49 -0.64 -5.98
N ILE A 88 6.42 -0.76 -4.66
CA ILE A 88 6.38 0.35 -3.71
C ILE A 88 7.76 0.46 -3.08
N ALA A 89 8.35 1.64 -3.10
CA ALA A 89 9.63 1.91 -2.45
C ALA A 89 9.40 2.66 -1.12
N ASN A 90 9.99 2.18 -0.02
CA ASN A 90 9.99 2.87 1.27
C ASN A 90 11.28 2.62 2.04
N GLU A 91 12.15 3.63 2.17
CA GLU A 91 13.33 3.60 3.05
C GLU A 91 14.14 2.27 3.04
N GLY A 92 14.46 1.76 1.85
CA GLY A 92 15.22 0.53 1.68
C GLY A 92 14.39 -0.77 1.70
N VAL A 93 13.09 -0.69 1.99
CA VAL A 93 12.12 -1.77 1.78
C VAL A 93 11.50 -1.63 0.40
N GLN A 94 11.57 -2.71 -0.38
CA GLN A 94 10.87 -2.81 -1.66
C GLN A 94 9.75 -3.84 -1.52
N ILE A 95 8.52 -3.41 -1.79
CA ILE A 95 7.34 -4.27 -1.81
C ILE A 95 6.99 -4.51 -3.27
N GLY A 96 7.07 -5.76 -3.72
CA GLY A 96 6.62 -6.15 -5.04
C GLY A 96 5.10 -6.08 -5.12
N VAL A 97 4.56 -5.63 -6.24
CA VAL A 97 3.11 -5.57 -6.46
C VAL A 97 2.76 -6.29 -7.75
N SER A 98 1.78 -7.17 -7.71
CA SER A 98 1.24 -7.90 -8.86
C SER A 98 -0.27 -7.65 -8.94
N ALA A 99 -0.74 -7.02 -10.01
CA ALA A 99 -2.17 -6.89 -10.31
C ALA A 99 -2.59 -7.93 -11.35
N HIS A 100 -3.69 -8.62 -11.08
CA HIS A 100 -4.25 -9.68 -11.91
C HIS A 100 -5.69 -9.35 -12.29
N GLY A 101 -6.07 -9.58 -13.54
CA GLY A 101 -7.42 -9.32 -14.01
C GLY A 101 -7.63 -9.69 -15.47
N GLY A 102 -8.73 -9.20 -16.05
CA GLY A 102 -9.05 -9.35 -17.46
C GLY A 102 -9.34 -7.99 -18.11
N GLU A 103 -9.95 -8.00 -19.29
CA GLU A 103 -10.32 -6.79 -20.02
C GLU A 103 -11.24 -5.86 -19.21
N ALA A 104 -12.16 -6.44 -18.41
CA ALA A 104 -13.09 -5.68 -17.58
C ALA A 104 -12.42 -4.89 -16.43
N GLY A 105 -11.22 -5.30 -16.02
CA GLY A 105 -10.49 -4.67 -14.92
C GLY A 105 -9.69 -5.64 -14.06
N VAL A 106 -9.18 -5.12 -12.96
CA VAL A 106 -8.39 -5.83 -11.94
C VAL A 106 -9.32 -6.64 -11.06
N ALA A 107 -9.00 -7.92 -10.89
CA ALA A 107 -9.70 -8.86 -10.02
C ALA A 107 -8.97 -9.09 -8.70
N ALA A 108 -7.63 -8.95 -8.68
CA ALA A 108 -6.82 -9.11 -7.48
C ALA A 108 -5.56 -8.23 -7.53
N LEU A 109 -5.11 -7.79 -6.36
CA LEU A 109 -3.86 -7.07 -6.15
C LEU A 109 -3.04 -7.75 -5.05
N SER A 110 -1.90 -8.31 -5.42
CA SER A 110 -0.99 -8.99 -4.50
C SER A 110 0.23 -8.12 -4.18
N PHE A 111 0.61 -8.06 -2.91
CA PHE A 111 1.76 -7.34 -2.39
C PHE A 111 2.73 -8.34 -1.77
N GLU A 112 3.99 -8.30 -2.17
CA GLU A 112 5.00 -9.31 -1.86
C GLU A 112 6.19 -8.66 -1.13
N SER A 113 6.52 -9.14 0.07
CA SER A 113 7.69 -8.65 0.81
C SER A 113 8.35 -9.76 1.64
N ALA A 114 9.68 -9.74 1.71
CA ALA A 114 10.45 -10.62 2.58
C ALA A 114 10.57 -10.09 4.03
N GLN A 115 10.28 -8.79 4.23
CA GLN A 115 10.55 -8.08 5.47
C GLN A 115 9.28 -7.83 6.28
N LEU A 116 8.11 -7.78 5.64
CA LEU A 116 6.84 -7.48 6.30
C LEU A 116 6.20 -8.73 6.89
N SER A 117 5.75 -8.64 8.14
CA SER A 117 4.96 -9.69 8.78
C SER A 117 3.46 -9.43 8.65
N PRO A 118 2.62 -10.48 8.55
CA PRO A 118 1.16 -10.34 8.58
C PRO A 118 0.65 -9.58 9.81
N ALA A 119 1.15 -9.92 11.01
CA ALA A 119 0.73 -9.27 12.25
C ALA A 119 1.03 -7.75 12.25
N ALA A 120 2.20 -7.35 11.76
CA ALA A 120 2.57 -5.94 11.69
C ALA A 120 1.72 -5.17 10.65
N LEU A 121 1.38 -5.81 9.53
CA LEU A 121 0.48 -5.20 8.55
C LEU A 121 -0.95 -5.08 9.07
N VAL A 122 -1.46 -6.08 9.80
CA VAL A 122 -2.78 -6.02 10.47
C VAL A 122 -2.83 -4.83 11.42
N ALA A 123 -1.83 -4.69 12.30
CA ALA A 123 -1.73 -3.55 13.20
C ALA A 123 -1.68 -2.20 12.46
N ALA A 124 -0.93 -2.13 11.35
CA ALA A 124 -0.86 -0.93 10.52
C ALA A 124 -2.18 -0.58 9.82
N LEU A 125 -2.92 -1.59 9.36
CA LEU A 125 -4.26 -1.42 8.78
C LEU A 125 -5.25 -0.89 9.81
N GLU A 126 -5.22 -1.41 11.04
CA GLU A 126 -6.06 -0.94 12.15
C GLU A 126 -5.71 0.51 12.56
N GLN A 127 -4.43 0.87 12.56
CA GLN A 127 -3.97 2.25 12.80
C GLN A 127 -4.47 3.24 11.73
N GLU A 128 -4.63 2.79 10.48
CA GLU A 128 -5.24 3.56 9.39
C GLU A 128 -6.78 3.40 9.36
N HIS A 129 -7.37 2.98 10.49
CA HIS A 129 -8.81 2.84 10.72
C HIS A 129 -9.52 1.79 9.85
N ALA A 130 -8.79 0.85 9.27
CA ALA A 130 -9.39 -0.32 8.64
C ALA A 130 -9.84 -1.34 9.70
N GLN A 131 -10.96 -2.01 9.45
CA GLN A 131 -11.45 -3.13 10.24
C GLN A 131 -11.21 -4.43 9.46
N LEU A 132 -10.75 -5.45 10.17
CA LEU A 132 -10.47 -6.77 9.63
C LEU A 132 -11.36 -7.80 10.31
N THR A 133 -12.33 -8.34 9.57
CA THR A 133 -13.23 -9.39 10.07
C THR A 133 -12.78 -10.74 9.53
N PRO A 134 -12.34 -11.70 10.36
CA PRO A 134 -11.95 -13.03 9.89
C PRO A 134 -13.08 -13.71 9.11
N ARG A 135 -12.75 -14.41 8.02
CA ARG A 135 -13.72 -15.24 7.29
C ARG A 135 -13.85 -16.61 7.95
N PRO A 136 -15.05 -17.03 8.41
CA PRO A 136 -15.22 -18.34 9.01
C PRO A 136 -14.79 -19.47 8.08
N GLY A 137 -13.97 -20.39 8.59
CA GLY A 137 -13.48 -21.56 7.83
C GLY A 137 -12.37 -21.26 6.82
N GLN A 138 -11.84 -20.04 6.77
CA GLN A 138 -10.70 -19.67 5.93
C GLN A 138 -9.60 -19.04 6.80
N GLU A 139 -8.59 -19.85 7.12
CA GLU A 139 -7.41 -19.34 7.81
C GLU A 139 -6.75 -18.22 7.00
N ASP A 140 -6.19 -17.24 7.70
CA ASP A 140 -5.46 -16.12 7.11
C ASP A 140 -6.26 -15.32 6.05
N THR A 141 -7.59 -15.38 6.09
CA THR A 141 -8.48 -14.63 5.20
C THR A 141 -9.47 -13.78 5.99
N TYR A 142 -9.60 -12.53 5.57
CA TYR A 142 -10.37 -11.49 6.24
C TYR A 142 -11.25 -10.74 5.23
N VAL A 143 -12.33 -10.15 5.71
CA VAL A 143 -12.98 -9.03 5.05
C VAL A 143 -12.34 -7.75 5.59
N ILE A 144 -11.71 -6.98 4.73
CA ILE A 144 -11.19 -5.66 5.07
C ILE A 144 -12.26 -4.61 4.77
N SER A 145 -12.54 -3.73 5.72
CA SER A 145 -13.44 -2.57 5.57
C SER A 145 -12.72 -1.30 6.00
N ALA A 146 -12.93 -0.18 5.33
CA ALA A 146 -12.34 1.10 5.71
C ALA A 146 -13.33 2.26 5.45
N PRO A 147 -13.20 3.41 6.13
CA PRO A 147 -14.11 4.54 5.94
C PRO A 147 -14.18 5.00 4.47
N ALA A 148 -15.40 5.22 3.96
CA ALA A 148 -15.69 5.63 2.58
C ALA A 148 -15.16 4.65 1.50
N ARG A 149 -14.91 3.39 1.88
CA ARG A 149 -14.41 2.32 1.00
C ARG A 149 -15.32 1.11 1.08
N ARG A 150 -15.52 0.49 -0.09
CA ARG A 150 -16.19 -0.80 -0.19
C ARG A 150 -15.33 -1.89 0.43
N PRO A 151 -15.92 -2.81 1.20
CA PRO A 151 -15.19 -3.95 1.73
C PRO A 151 -14.63 -4.84 0.61
N ALA A 152 -13.49 -5.47 0.88
CA ALA A 152 -12.86 -6.44 -0.01
C ALA A 152 -12.39 -7.67 0.76
N SER A 153 -11.99 -8.71 0.04
CA SER A 153 -11.31 -9.85 0.65
C SER A 153 -9.84 -9.52 0.83
N LEU A 154 -9.25 -9.88 1.96
CA LEU A 154 -7.82 -9.82 2.18
C LEU A 154 -7.34 -11.19 2.61
N SER A 155 -6.35 -11.74 1.93
CA SER A 155 -5.71 -13.00 2.33
C SER A 155 -4.21 -12.81 2.55
N PHE A 156 -3.67 -13.59 3.49
CA PHE A 156 -2.27 -13.63 3.83
C PHE A 156 -1.71 -15.00 3.47
N ALA A 157 -0.52 -15.04 2.87
CA ALA A 157 0.19 -16.28 2.61
C ALA A 157 1.68 -16.09 2.87
N ARG A 158 2.34 -17.13 3.38
CA ARG A 158 3.80 -17.18 3.47
C ARG A 158 4.32 -18.18 2.46
N ILE A 159 5.05 -17.69 1.46
CA ILE A 159 5.65 -18.54 0.43
C ILE A 159 7.12 -18.70 0.76
N CYS A 160 7.52 -19.94 1.07
CA CYS A 160 8.90 -20.30 1.35
C CYS A 160 9.47 -21.16 0.22
N ARG A 161 10.67 -20.83 -0.24
CA ARG A 161 11.48 -21.71 -1.07
C ARG A 161 12.17 -22.74 -0.17
N PRO A 162 12.17 -24.02 -0.57
CA PRO A 162 12.81 -25.08 0.22
C PRO A 162 14.33 -24.87 0.28
N GLU A 163 14.97 -25.45 1.29
CA GLU A 163 16.43 -25.37 1.50
C GLU A 163 17.25 -25.83 0.28
N GLN A 164 16.72 -26.80 -0.46
CA GLN A 164 17.35 -27.36 -1.65
C GLN A 164 17.19 -26.48 -2.91
N SER A 165 16.58 -25.31 -2.80
CA SER A 165 16.40 -24.40 -3.93
C SER A 165 17.75 -23.91 -4.46
N ARG A 166 17.95 -23.96 -5.79
CA ARG A 166 19.15 -23.40 -6.44
C ARG A 166 19.36 -21.90 -6.20
N ALA A 167 18.27 -21.17 -5.89
CA ALA A 167 18.31 -19.76 -5.57
C ALA A 167 18.50 -19.46 -4.07
N GLY A 168 18.72 -20.51 -3.26
CA GLY A 168 18.79 -20.43 -1.80
C GLY A 168 17.40 -20.44 -1.11
N PRO A 169 17.35 -20.83 0.18
CA PRO A 169 16.13 -20.73 0.97
C PRO A 169 15.72 -19.27 1.16
N SER A 170 14.43 -19.01 1.03
CA SER A 170 13.87 -17.67 1.24
C SER A 170 12.40 -17.77 1.56
N CYS A 171 11.90 -16.98 2.49
CA CYS A 171 10.46 -16.81 2.70
C CYS A 171 10.05 -15.39 2.35
N ARG A 172 8.81 -15.25 1.89
CA ARG A 172 8.16 -13.96 1.70
C ARG A 172 6.70 -14.05 2.06
N SER A 173 6.19 -12.95 2.59
CA SER A 173 4.76 -12.76 2.80
C SER A 173 4.13 -12.21 1.53
N VAL A 174 2.93 -12.70 1.24
CA VAL A 174 2.07 -12.25 0.15
C VAL A 174 0.74 -11.84 0.75
N PHE A 175 0.32 -10.61 0.46
CA PHE A 175 -0.94 -10.02 0.88
C PHE A 175 -1.79 -9.82 -0.37
N THR A 176 -2.96 -10.46 -0.47
CA THR A 176 -3.81 -10.35 -1.67
C THR A 176 -5.15 -9.72 -1.35
N LEU A 177 -5.43 -8.61 -2.02
CA LEU A 177 -6.68 -7.85 -2.01
C LEU A 177 -7.55 -8.20 -3.23
#